data_AF-A0A2S7TYH2-F1
#
_entry.id   AF-A0A2S7TYH2-F1
#
_cell.length_a   1.000
_cell.length_b   1.000
_cell.length_c   1.000
_cell.angle_alpha   90.00
_cell.angle_beta   90.00
_cell.angle_gamma   90.00
#
_symmetry.space_group_name_H-M   'P 1'
#
loop_
_entity.id
_entity.type
_entity.pdbx_description
1 polymer ?
#
loop_
_entity_poly.entity_id
_entity_poly.type
_entity_poly.pdbx_seq_one_letter_code
_entity_poly.pdbx_strand_id
1 'polypeptide(L)'
;MSRLTETRPQRLNVAPTQMEMKADTKPSTSPLAEDFEGKLVAAQQQLEQLQQQQEFIEQQKIELEELNERKKEFLSGQNDINDRFTTSLTAIDRELFEMRQEMEDLEQTRQCFADHQKKIDELNPQSWTRDELKLELNRSISMLDHAEDEYEEAMQHFRGGRRSGVLSPTQKKKTNKGSSSQSEFSSYFKQGFAFNLPLILAALIGFAIYLTR
;
A
#
# COMPACT_ATOMS: atom_id res chain seq x y z
N MET A 1 11.50 -9.90 28.95
CA MET A 1 10.82 -11.19 28.70
C MET A 1 10.95 -12.04 29.95
N SER A 2 9.93 -12.01 30.82
CA SER A 2 9.97 -12.70 32.11
C SER A 2 8.85 -13.74 32.14
N ARG A 3 9.24 -15.02 32.15
CA ARG A 3 8.33 -16.16 32.36
C ARG A 3 8.09 -16.30 33.86
N LEU A 4 6.83 -16.23 34.29
CA LEU A 4 6.37 -16.62 35.62
C LEU A 4 5.53 -17.88 35.47
N THR A 5 6.15 -19.04 35.69
CA THR A 5 5.45 -20.30 35.89
C THR A 5 5.12 -20.43 37.38
N GLU A 6 3.90 -20.05 37.76
CA GLU A 6 3.39 -20.24 39.12
C GLU A 6 2.58 -21.54 39.17
N THR A 7 3.25 -22.64 39.46
CA THR A 7 2.60 -23.93 39.75
C THR A 7 2.12 -23.94 41.19
N ARG A 8 0.80 -23.77 41.39
CA ARG A 8 0.15 -23.87 42.70
C ARG A 8 -0.17 -25.34 43.04
N PRO A 9 0.35 -25.91 44.13
CA PRO A 9 0.01 -27.29 44.50
C PRO A 9 -1.38 -27.32 45.16
N GLN A 10 -2.35 -27.97 44.51
CA GLN A 10 -3.62 -28.31 45.11
C GLN A 10 -3.42 -29.52 46.03
N ARG A 11 -3.45 -29.29 47.35
CA ARG A 11 -3.46 -30.36 48.35
C ARG A 11 -4.87 -30.94 48.43
N LEU A 12 -5.03 -32.15 47.89
CA LEU A 12 -6.23 -32.96 48.08
C LEU A 12 -6.25 -33.45 49.53
N ASN A 13 -7.11 -32.85 50.36
CA ASN A 13 -7.29 -33.27 51.75
C ASN A 13 -8.32 -34.42 51.76
N VAL A 14 -7.82 -35.65 51.62
CA VAL A 14 -8.63 -36.87 51.77
C VAL A 14 -8.76 -37.18 53.25
N ALA A 15 -9.90 -36.84 53.82
CA ALA A 15 -10.29 -37.30 55.15
C ALA A 15 -10.48 -38.84 55.10
N PRO A 16 -9.88 -39.61 56.01
CA PRO A 16 -10.14 -41.05 56.08
C PRO A 16 -11.52 -41.28 56.68
N THR A 17 -12.46 -41.73 55.86
CA THR A 17 -13.77 -42.21 56.31
C THR A 17 -13.54 -43.49 57.13
N GLN A 18 -13.58 -43.37 58.46
CA GLN A 18 -13.59 -44.51 59.37
C GLN A 18 -14.98 -45.16 59.32
N MET A 19 -15.02 -46.46 59.00
CA MET A 19 -16.25 -47.26 59.00
C MET A 19 -16.08 -48.36 60.06
N GLU A 20 -16.62 -48.10 61.25
CA GLU A 20 -16.65 -49.04 62.37
C GLU A 20 -17.88 -49.95 62.20
N MET A 21 -17.67 -51.22 61.83
CA MET A 21 -18.74 -52.22 61.76
C MET A 21 -18.94 -52.88 63.12
N LYS A 22 -20.04 -52.55 63.81
CA LYS A 22 -20.65 -53.44 64.80
C LYS A 22 -21.63 -54.37 64.08
N ALA A 23 -21.33 -55.66 64.08
CA ALA A 23 -22.19 -56.70 63.57
C ALA A 23 -23.26 -57.06 64.60
N ASP A 24 -24.51 -56.71 64.33
CA ASP A 24 -25.68 -57.37 64.91
C ASP A 24 -26.74 -57.58 63.83
N THR A 25 -27.15 -58.84 63.71
CA THR A 25 -27.88 -59.41 62.57
C THR A 25 -29.39 -59.30 62.79
N LYS A 26 -30.11 -58.56 61.93
CA LYS A 26 -31.56 -58.73 61.65
C LYS A 26 -31.86 -58.35 60.19
N PRO A 27 -32.81 -59.02 59.51
CA PRO A 27 -33.19 -58.68 58.13
C PRO A 27 -34.19 -57.53 58.18
N SER A 28 -33.69 -56.30 58.23
CA SER A 28 -34.48 -55.09 58.01
C SER A 28 -34.20 -54.58 56.60
N THR A 29 -35.26 -54.35 55.83
CA THR A 29 -35.26 -53.49 54.64
C THR A 29 -34.33 -52.30 54.84
N SER A 30 -33.32 -52.19 53.97
CA SER A 30 -32.07 -51.51 54.26
C SER A 30 -32.18 -49.99 54.02
N PRO A 31 -32.11 -49.13 55.06
CA PRO A 31 -32.04 -47.67 54.91
C PRO A 31 -30.78 -47.16 54.19
N LEU A 32 -29.83 -48.06 53.90
CA LEU A 32 -28.66 -47.78 53.07
C LEU A 32 -29.00 -47.65 51.58
N ALA A 33 -30.00 -48.40 51.06
CA ALA A 33 -30.34 -48.38 49.65
C ALA A 33 -30.97 -47.03 49.22
N GLU A 34 -31.86 -46.49 50.05
CA GLU A 34 -32.45 -45.15 49.84
C GLU A 34 -31.39 -44.04 49.88
N ASP A 35 -30.37 -44.18 50.72
CA ASP A 35 -29.27 -43.21 50.87
C ASP A 35 -28.29 -43.24 49.67
N PHE A 36 -28.16 -44.38 48.98
CA PHE A 36 -27.42 -44.49 47.71
C PHE A 36 -28.21 -43.94 46.53
N GLU A 37 -29.52 -44.19 46.47
CA GLU A 37 -30.38 -43.66 45.43
C GLU A 37 -30.48 -42.14 45.51
N GLY A 38 -30.62 -41.57 46.72
CA GLY A 38 -30.56 -40.13 46.94
C GLY A 38 -29.21 -39.50 46.54
N LYS A 39 -28.08 -40.16 46.80
CA LYS A 39 -26.76 -39.71 46.35
C LYS A 39 -26.58 -39.79 44.84
N LEU A 40 -27.17 -40.80 44.18
CA LEU A 40 -27.13 -40.95 42.73
C LEU A 40 -27.96 -39.86 42.04
N VAL A 41 -29.15 -39.56 42.57
CA VAL A 41 -29.99 -38.44 42.10
C VAL A 41 -29.29 -37.09 42.33
N ALA A 42 -28.66 -36.89 43.49
CA ALA A 42 -27.90 -35.66 43.77
C ALA A 42 -26.68 -35.52 42.84
N ALA A 43 -25.95 -36.60 42.57
CA ALA A 43 -24.85 -36.61 41.63
C ALA A 43 -25.31 -36.34 40.19
N GLN A 44 -26.48 -36.84 39.80
CA GLN A 44 -27.09 -36.61 38.48
C GLN A 44 -27.51 -35.14 38.31
N GLN A 45 -28.12 -34.53 39.33
CA GLN A 45 -28.42 -33.09 39.35
C GLN A 45 -27.15 -32.23 39.28
N GLN A 46 -26.09 -32.60 40.01
CA GLN A 46 -24.82 -31.90 39.93
C GLN A 46 -24.18 -32.00 38.54
N LEU A 47 -24.31 -33.15 37.87
CA LEU A 47 -23.87 -33.35 36.50
C LEU A 47 -24.62 -32.44 35.52
N GLU A 48 -25.94 -32.36 35.63
CA GLU A 48 -26.77 -31.51 34.79
C GLU A 48 -26.44 -30.01 35.00
N GLN A 49 -26.24 -29.60 36.25
CA GLN A 49 -25.85 -28.23 36.59
C GLN A 49 -24.44 -27.90 36.05
N LEU A 50 -23.50 -28.85 36.10
CA LEU A 50 -22.18 -28.69 35.51
C LEU A 50 -22.23 -28.63 33.98
N GLN A 51 -23.08 -29.43 33.34
CA GLN A 51 -23.28 -29.38 31.88
C GLN A 51 -23.83 -28.03 31.43
N GLN A 52 -24.84 -27.49 32.12
CA GLN A 52 -25.37 -26.15 31.82
C GLN A 52 -24.30 -25.06 32.01
N GLN A 53 -23.49 -25.17 33.06
CA GLN A 53 -22.37 -24.23 33.27
C GLN A 53 -21.32 -24.35 32.16
N GLN A 54 -21.02 -25.56 31.71
CA GLN A 54 -20.07 -25.82 30.63
C GLN A 54 -20.56 -25.22 29.30
N GLU A 55 -21.84 -25.42 28.97
CA GLU A 55 -22.45 -24.86 27.75
C GLU A 55 -22.45 -23.32 27.77
N PHE A 56 -22.78 -22.72 28.92
CA PHE A 56 -22.71 -21.27 29.08
C PHE A 56 -21.29 -20.72 28.91
N ILE A 57 -20.29 -21.39 29.50
CA ILE A 57 -18.88 -21.01 29.35
C ILE A 57 -18.42 -21.18 27.89
N GLU A 58 -18.87 -22.22 27.21
CA GLU A 58 -18.54 -22.45 25.80
C GLU A 58 -19.11 -21.34 24.89
N GLN A 59 -20.36 -20.93 25.13
CA GLN A 59 -20.96 -19.80 24.42
C GLN A 59 -20.17 -18.50 24.65
N GLN A 60 -19.83 -18.18 25.90
CA GLN A 60 -19.02 -17.00 26.20
C GLN A 60 -17.63 -17.06 25.55
N LYS A 61 -17.03 -18.25 25.48
CA LYS A 61 -15.75 -18.45 24.81
C LYS A 61 -15.86 -18.13 23.31
N ILE A 62 -16.91 -18.60 22.65
CA ILE A 62 -17.14 -18.36 21.22
C ILE A 62 -17.33 -16.86 20.96
N GLU A 63 -18.13 -16.16 21.77
CA GLU A 63 -18.33 -14.71 21.64
C GLU A 63 -17.02 -13.93 21.82
N LEU A 64 -16.21 -14.31 22.82
CA LEU A 64 -14.89 -13.70 23.04
C LEU A 64 -13.92 -13.98 21.91
N GLU A 65 -13.94 -15.18 21.35
CA GLU A 65 -13.11 -15.56 20.21
C GLU A 65 -13.46 -14.75 18.97
N GLU A 66 -14.76 -14.58 18.67
CA GLU A 66 -15.25 -13.76 17.57
C GLU A 66 -14.86 -12.28 17.73
N LEU A 67 -14.99 -11.72 18.93
CA LEU A 67 -14.54 -10.35 19.22
C LEU A 67 -13.03 -10.20 19.07
N ASN A 68 -12.25 -11.20 19.48
CA ASN A 68 -10.81 -11.17 19.37
C ASN A 68 -10.35 -11.28 17.90
N GLU A 69 -11.04 -12.09 17.10
CA GLU A 69 -10.81 -12.18 15.66
C GLU A 69 -11.11 -10.84 14.96
N ARG A 70 -12.27 -10.23 15.23
CA ARG A 70 -12.61 -8.89 14.71
C ARG A 70 -11.59 -7.83 15.12
N LYS A 71 -11.13 -7.87 16.37
CA LYS A 71 -10.08 -6.95 16.85
C LYS A 71 -8.77 -7.16 16.10
N LYS A 72 -8.38 -8.41 15.85
CA LYS A 72 -7.17 -8.75 15.10
C LYS A 72 -7.27 -8.25 13.65
N GLU A 73 -8.40 -8.47 12.99
CA GLU A 73 -8.65 -7.97 11.64
C GLU A 73 -8.57 -6.44 11.59
N PHE A 74 -9.23 -5.77 12.53
CA PHE A 74 -9.18 -4.31 12.65
C PHE A 74 -7.74 -3.79 12.82
N LEU A 75 -6.98 -4.35 13.75
CA LEU A 75 -5.58 -3.93 13.99
C LEU A 75 -4.70 -4.21 12.78
N SER A 76 -4.92 -5.32 12.08
CA SER A 76 -4.21 -5.64 10.85
C SER A 76 -4.52 -4.62 9.75
N GLY A 77 -5.80 -4.30 9.53
CA GLY A 77 -6.22 -3.31 8.54
C GLY A 77 -5.77 -1.89 8.89
N GLN A 78 -5.79 -1.54 10.17
CA GLN A 78 -5.28 -0.26 10.67
C GLN A 78 -3.78 -0.11 10.37
N ASN A 79 -2.99 -1.14 10.64
CA ASN A 79 -1.55 -1.12 10.36
C ASN A 79 -1.28 -1.08 8.84
N ASP A 80 -1.97 -1.88 8.03
CA ASP A 80 -1.81 -1.86 6.57
C ASP A 80 -2.08 -0.46 5.99
N ILE A 81 -3.20 0.16 6.36
CA ILE A 81 -3.55 1.50 5.89
C ILE A 81 -2.53 2.53 6.38
N ASN A 82 -2.08 2.44 7.63
CA ASN A 82 -1.09 3.35 8.19
C ASN A 82 0.28 3.25 7.46
N ASP A 83 0.72 2.04 7.15
CA ASP A 83 1.97 1.78 6.42
C ASP A 83 1.87 2.31 4.99
N ARG A 84 0.72 2.09 4.33
CA ARG A 84 0.44 2.63 3.00
C ARG A 84 0.42 4.15 3.00
N PHE A 85 -0.22 4.77 3.99
CA PHE A 85 -0.22 6.23 4.14
C PHE A 85 1.18 6.76 4.36
N THR A 86 1.95 6.18 5.28
CA THR A 86 3.34 6.60 5.56
C THR A 86 4.20 6.55 4.30
N THR A 87 4.09 5.46 3.53
CA THR A 87 4.81 5.29 2.26
C THR A 87 4.39 6.32 1.22
N SER A 88 3.07 6.51 1.05
CA SER A 88 2.54 7.47 0.07
C SER A 88 2.88 8.93 0.43
N LEU A 89 2.84 9.29 1.71
CA LEU A 89 3.17 10.62 2.20
C LEU A 89 4.64 10.93 1.92
N THR A 90 5.53 9.99 2.22
CA THR A 90 6.96 10.12 1.93
C THR A 90 7.23 10.30 0.44
N ALA A 91 6.53 9.54 -0.41
CA ALA A 91 6.65 9.67 -1.86
C ALA A 91 6.15 11.05 -2.35
N ILE A 92 5.02 11.53 -1.81
CA ILE A 92 4.47 12.85 -2.13
C ILE A 92 5.44 13.95 -1.68
N ASP A 93 6.00 13.87 -0.47
CA ASP A 93 6.94 14.87 0.04
C ASP A 93 8.20 14.95 -0.82
N ARG A 94 8.71 13.80 -1.27
CA ARG A 94 9.82 13.74 -2.22
C ARG A 94 9.47 14.40 -3.56
N GLU A 95 8.32 14.06 -4.15
CA GLU A 95 7.86 14.67 -5.40
C GLU A 95 7.63 16.18 -5.24
N LEU A 96 7.08 16.63 -4.12
CA LEU A 96 6.92 18.06 -3.81
C LEU A 96 8.26 18.77 -3.72
N PHE A 97 9.27 18.15 -3.10
CA PHE A 97 10.62 18.69 -3.05
C PHE A 97 11.24 18.79 -4.45
N GLU A 98 11.19 17.71 -5.23
CA GLU A 98 11.71 17.68 -6.59
C GLU A 98 11.02 18.74 -7.48
N MET A 99 9.69 18.89 -7.38
CA MET A 99 8.96 19.93 -8.11
C MET A 99 9.33 21.37 -7.68
N ARG A 100 9.66 21.59 -6.41
CA ARG A 100 10.12 22.91 -5.93
C ARG A 100 11.50 23.24 -6.49
N GLN A 101 12.40 22.27 -6.52
CA GLN A 101 13.71 22.43 -7.13
C GLN A 101 13.60 22.70 -8.63
N GLU A 102 12.77 21.92 -9.35
CA GLU A 102 12.48 22.16 -10.77
C GLU A 102 11.91 23.57 -11.02
N MET A 103 11.07 24.08 -10.11
CA MET A 103 10.52 25.43 -10.20
C MET A 103 11.60 26.50 -10.02
N GLU A 104 12.51 26.31 -9.06
CA GLU A 104 13.63 27.23 -8.81
C GLU A 104 14.58 27.30 -10.02
N ASP A 105 14.93 26.14 -10.59
CA ASP A 105 15.77 26.06 -11.81
C ASP A 105 15.11 26.81 -12.99
N LEU A 106 13.79 26.65 -13.17
CA LEU A 106 13.04 27.36 -14.21
C LEU A 106 13.00 28.87 -13.96
N GLU A 107 12.85 29.30 -12.71
CA GLU A 107 12.84 30.73 -12.35
C GLU A 107 14.21 31.36 -12.62
N GLN A 108 15.30 30.68 -12.25
CA GLN A 108 16.66 31.11 -12.53
C GLN A 108 16.91 31.20 -14.04
N THR A 109 16.48 30.20 -14.80
CA THR A 109 16.58 30.19 -16.27
C THR A 109 15.79 31.34 -16.88
N ARG A 110 14.56 31.59 -16.41
CA ARG A 110 13.71 32.70 -16.86
C ARG A 110 14.39 34.05 -16.61
N GLN A 111 14.98 34.24 -15.43
CA GLN A 111 15.70 35.46 -15.09
C GLN A 111 16.92 35.66 -16.01
N CYS A 112 17.72 34.60 -16.22
CA CYS A 112 18.85 34.63 -17.13
C CYS A 112 18.43 35.03 -18.56
N PHE A 113 17.35 34.43 -19.08
CA PHE A 113 16.83 34.76 -20.41
C PHE A 113 16.30 36.19 -20.49
N ALA A 114 15.59 36.66 -19.46
CA ALA A 114 15.11 38.04 -19.41
C ALA A 114 16.27 39.05 -19.40
N ASP A 115 17.35 38.76 -18.69
CA ASP A 115 18.54 39.60 -18.65
C ASP A 115 19.27 39.63 -20.00
N HIS A 116 19.42 38.48 -20.67
CA HIS A 116 19.97 38.42 -22.03
C HIS A 116 19.09 39.15 -23.05
N GLN A 117 17.77 38.94 -23.00
CA GLN A 117 16.83 39.64 -23.87
C GLN A 117 16.92 41.15 -23.69
N LYS A 118 16.98 41.64 -22.44
CA LYS A 118 17.14 43.06 -22.16
C LYS A 118 18.43 43.63 -22.77
N LYS A 119 19.56 42.93 -22.62
CA LYS A 119 20.83 43.34 -23.23
C LYS A 119 20.73 43.41 -24.76
N ILE A 120 20.04 42.46 -25.39
CA ILE A 120 19.80 42.45 -26.84
C ILE A 120 18.89 43.60 -27.26
N ASP A 121 17.81 43.87 -26.52
CA ASP A 121 16.88 44.97 -26.80
C ASP A 121 17.54 46.36 -26.65
N GLU A 122 18.55 46.48 -25.78
CA GLU A 122 19.36 47.69 -25.62
C GLU A 122 20.33 47.93 -26.80
N LEU A 123 20.60 46.94 -27.65
CA LEU A 123 21.43 47.12 -28.84
C LEU A 123 20.72 48.01 -29.86
N ASN A 124 21.31 49.17 -30.16
CA ASN A 124 20.82 50.07 -31.20
C ASN A 124 21.87 50.29 -32.29
N PRO A 125 21.86 49.45 -33.35
CA PRO A 125 22.81 49.56 -34.46
C PRO A 125 22.79 50.91 -35.19
N GLN A 126 21.68 51.67 -35.09
CA GLN A 126 21.54 52.97 -35.76
C GLN A 126 22.24 54.13 -35.04
N SER A 127 22.58 53.94 -33.76
CA SER A 127 23.27 54.96 -32.96
C SER A 127 24.80 54.93 -33.09
N TRP A 128 25.36 53.91 -33.75
CA TRP A 128 26.80 53.69 -33.82
C TRP A 128 27.49 54.62 -34.82
N THR A 129 28.59 55.24 -34.40
CA THR A 129 29.43 56.06 -35.27
C THR A 129 30.32 55.19 -36.17
N ARG A 130 30.78 55.73 -37.30
CA ARG A 130 31.62 54.97 -38.27
C ARG A 130 32.93 54.46 -37.65
N ASP A 131 33.48 55.20 -36.70
CA ASP A 131 34.77 54.89 -36.07
C ASP A 131 34.63 53.77 -35.01
N GLU A 132 33.48 53.67 -34.36
CA GLU A 132 33.17 52.68 -33.32
C GLU A 132 32.43 51.45 -33.85
N LEU A 133 31.87 51.53 -35.08
CA LEU A 133 31.03 50.51 -35.69
C LEU A 133 31.65 49.10 -35.63
N LYS A 134 32.94 48.98 -35.96
CA LYS A 134 33.62 47.68 -35.96
C LYS A 134 33.74 47.10 -34.55
N LEU A 135 33.96 47.94 -33.54
CA LEU A 135 34.10 47.52 -32.15
C LEU A 135 32.73 47.10 -31.59
N GLU A 136 31.71 47.95 -31.76
CA GLU A 136 30.35 47.69 -31.27
C GLU A 136 29.70 46.48 -31.95
N LEU A 137 29.98 46.27 -33.24
CA LEU A 137 29.49 45.08 -33.95
C LEU A 137 30.11 43.80 -33.39
N ASN A 138 31.43 43.77 -33.17
CA ASN A 138 32.08 42.61 -32.56
C ASN A 138 31.56 42.36 -31.15
N ARG A 139 31.38 43.42 -30.35
CA ARG A 139 30.80 43.33 -29.00
C ARG A 139 29.39 42.74 -29.01
N SER A 140 28.54 43.23 -29.92
CA SER A 140 27.15 42.80 -30.06
C SER A 140 27.05 41.35 -30.52
N ILE A 141 27.91 40.93 -31.46
CA ILE A 141 28.00 39.54 -31.91
C ILE A 141 28.43 38.63 -30.74
N SER A 142 29.49 38.97 -30.02
CA SER A 142 29.91 38.17 -28.85
C SER A 142 28.84 38.09 -27.77
N MET A 143 28.01 39.12 -27.61
CA MET A 143 26.88 39.10 -26.68
C MET A 143 25.75 38.19 -27.15
N LEU A 144 25.50 38.12 -28.46
CA LEU A 144 24.55 37.17 -29.06
C LEU A 144 25.04 35.73 -28.93
N ASP A 145 26.32 35.49 -29.23
CA ASP A 145 26.94 34.16 -29.11
C ASP A 145 26.82 33.65 -27.66
N HIS A 146 27.11 34.51 -26.68
CA HIS A 146 26.96 34.16 -25.26
C HIS A 146 25.50 33.84 -24.87
N ALA A 147 24.54 34.59 -25.40
CA ALA A 147 23.12 34.32 -25.16
C ALA A 147 22.66 33.01 -25.82
N GLU A 148 23.23 32.64 -26.96
CA GLU A 148 22.97 31.37 -27.66
C GLU A 148 23.54 30.19 -26.87
N ASP A 149 24.78 30.29 -26.40
CA ASP A 149 25.42 29.27 -25.55
C ASP A 149 24.58 29.00 -24.28
N GLU A 150 24.16 30.04 -23.57
CA GLU A 150 23.32 29.94 -22.36
C GLU A 150 21.94 29.33 -22.67
N TYR A 151 21.37 29.64 -23.84
CA TYR A 151 20.12 29.03 -24.28
C TYR A 151 20.28 27.53 -24.57
N GLU A 152 21.37 27.14 -25.24
CA GLU A 152 21.67 25.75 -25.51
C GLU A 152 21.95 24.95 -24.24
N GLU A 153 22.72 25.52 -23.30
CA GLU A 153 23.01 24.91 -22.01
C GLU A 153 21.72 24.67 -21.21
N ALA A 154 20.87 25.69 -21.09
CA ALA A 154 19.55 25.54 -20.47
C ALA A 154 18.72 24.46 -21.18
N MET A 155 18.67 24.48 -22.52
CA MET A 155 17.97 23.45 -23.28
C MET A 155 18.48 22.04 -22.99
N GLN A 156 19.78 21.86 -22.81
CA GLN A 156 20.37 20.57 -22.44
C GLN A 156 20.03 20.17 -20.99
N HIS A 157 20.07 21.12 -20.05
CA HIS A 157 19.71 20.91 -18.65
C HIS A 157 18.28 20.35 -18.50
N PHE A 158 17.31 20.92 -19.23
CA PHE A 158 15.91 20.51 -19.12
C PHE A 158 15.49 19.36 -20.05
N ARG A 159 16.32 18.98 -21.04
CA ARG A 159 16.02 17.87 -21.97
C ARG A 159 15.79 16.54 -21.25
N GLY A 160 16.49 16.30 -20.15
CA GLY A 160 16.35 15.10 -19.32
C GLY A 160 15.28 15.19 -18.23
N GLY A 161 14.70 16.38 -18.01
CA GLY A 161 13.71 16.61 -16.97
C GLY A 161 12.29 16.19 -17.37
N ARG A 162 11.43 15.93 -16.37
CA ARG A 162 10.01 15.57 -16.55
C ARG A 162 9.20 16.62 -17.34
N ARG A 163 9.70 17.84 -17.46
CA ARG A 163 9.07 18.99 -18.15
C ARG A 163 9.88 19.54 -19.34
N SER A 164 10.65 18.68 -20.01
CA SER A 164 11.41 18.98 -21.24
C SER A 164 10.64 19.78 -22.32
N GLY A 165 9.30 19.68 -22.34
CA GLY A 165 8.43 20.44 -23.26
C GLY A 165 8.23 21.94 -22.96
N VAL A 166 8.65 22.46 -21.80
CA VAL A 166 8.48 23.89 -21.47
C VAL A 166 9.46 24.77 -22.24
N LEU A 167 10.70 24.30 -22.41
CA LEU A 167 11.77 25.07 -23.06
C LEU A 167 12.00 24.66 -24.51
N SER A 168 11.44 23.53 -24.96
CA SER A 168 11.43 23.15 -26.36
C SER A 168 10.15 23.67 -27.02
N PRO A 169 10.15 24.85 -27.66
CA PRO A 169 9.07 25.28 -28.54
C PRO A 169 9.16 24.49 -29.84
N THR A 170 8.97 23.17 -29.78
CA THR A 170 8.78 22.38 -31.00
C THR A 170 7.42 22.72 -31.56
N GLN A 171 7.45 23.64 -32.53
CA GLN A 171 6.59 23.71 -33.72
C GLN A 171 5.29 22.92 -33.58
N LYS A 172 4.19 23.65 -33.40
CA LYS A 172 2.80 23.16 -33.47
C LYS A 172 2.55 22.35 -34.74
N LYS A 173 2.90 21.07 -34.74
CA LYS A 173 2.22 20.07 -35.57
C LYS A 173 1.06 19.59 -34.73
N LYS A 174 -0.11 20.15 -35.02
CA LYS A 174 -1.40 19.66 -34.52
C LYS A 174 -1.54 18.19 -34.91
N THR A 175 -1.13 17.29 -34.03
CA THR A 175 -1.71 15.95 -33.96
C THR A 175 -2.51 15.89 -32.68
N ASN A 176 -3.83 16.05 -32.84
CA ASN A 176 -4.79 15.67 -31.83
C ASN A 176 -4.43 14.29 -31.29
N LYS A 177 -4.01 14.20 -30.03
CA LYS A 177 -4.35 13.05 -29.21
C LYS A 177 -4.40 13.46 -27.75
N GLY A 178 -5.62 13.66 -27.27
CA GLY A 178 -5.91 13.72 -25.86
C GLY A 178 -5.69 12.38 -25.16
N SER A 179 -5.68 12.47 -23.84
CA SER A 179 -5.86 11.40 -22.85
C SER A 179 -4.76 10.33 -22.74
N SER A 180 -3.78 10.65 -21.90
CA SER A 180 -2.72 9.82 -21.34
C SER A 180 -3.22 8.78 -20.32
N SER A 181 -4.09 7.86 -20.73
CA SER A 181 -4.40 6.66 -19.92
C SER A 181 -4.90 5.49 -20.77
N GLN A 182 -5.63 5.77 -21.85
CA GLN A 182 -6.16 4.73 -22.74
C GLN A 182 -5.12 4.16 -23.73
N SER A 183 -4.04 4.90 -24.02
CA SER A 183 -2.97 4.43 -24.91
C SER A 183 -2.07 3.37 -24.27
N GLU A 184 -1.82 3.44 -22.96
CA GLU A 184 -0.99 2.45 -22.28
C GLU A 184 -1.71 1.11 -22.21
N PHE A 185 -2.98 1.11 -21.79
CA PHE A 185 -3.79 -0.11 -21.75
C PHE A 185 -3.97 -0.73 -23.14
N SER A 186 -4.21 0.08 -24.18
CA SER A 186 -4.34 -0.41 -25.56
C SER A 186 -3.03 -0.95 -26.13
N SER A 187 -1.87 -0.37 -25.77
CA SER A 187 -0.56 -0.88 -26.18
C SER A 187 -0.24 -2.21 -25.51
N TYR A 188 -0.46 -2.35 -24.20
CA TYR A 188 -0.26 -3.63 -23.50
C TYR A 188 -1.24 -4.71 -23.97
N PHE A 189 -2.50 -4.35 -24.29
CA PHE A 189 -3.49 -5.29 -24.83
C PHE A 189 -3.13 -5.74 -26.25
N LYS A 190 -2.64 -4.85 -27.12
CA LYS A 190 -2.13 -5.21 -28.45
C LYS A 190 -0.92 -6.12 -28.37
N GLN A 191 -0.03 -5.87 -27.42
CA GLN A 191 1.17 -6.69 -27.23
C GLN A 191 0.85 -8.08 -26.68
N GLY A 192 -0.15 -8.20 -25.80
CA GLY A 192 -0.69 -9.49 -25.35
C GLY A 192 -1.49 -10.25 -26.43
N PHE A 193 -2.20 -9.54 -27.30
CA PHE A 193 -2.93 -10.14 -28.42
C PHE A 193 -1.99 -10.66 -29.50
N ALA A 194 -0.89 -9.94 -29.79
CA ALA A 194 0.10 -10.37 -30.78
C ALA A 194 0.78 -11.71 -30.41
N PHE A 195 0.99 -11.99 -29.12
CA PHE A 195 1.63 -13.24 -28.68
C PHE A 195 0.67 -14.43 -28.67
N ASN A 196 -0.63 -14.21 -28.41
CA ASN A 196 -1.65 -15.26 -28.38
C ASN A 196 -2.38 -15.48 -29.71
N LEU A 197 -2.20 -14.58 -30.69
CA LEU A 197 -2.82 -14.67 -32.02
C LEU A 197 -2.54 -16.00 -32.73
N PRO A 198 -1.29 -16.52 -32.77
CA PRO A 198 -0.99 -17.80 -33.41
C PRO A 198 -1.73 -18.98 -32.76
N LEU A 199 -1.91 -18.93 -31.43
CA LEU A 199 -2.54 -20.00 -30.65
C LEU A 199 -4.07 -20.00 -30.82
N ILE A 200 -4.68 -18.81 -30.84
CA ILE A 200 -6.11 -18.63 -31.11
C ILE A 200 -6.43 -19.04 -32.55
N LEU A 201 -5.58 -18.68 -33.52
CA LEU A 201 -5.77 -19.06 -34.92
C LEU A 201 -5.69 -20.58 -35.10
N ALA A 202 -4.70 -21.22 -34.46
CA ALA A 202 -4.56 -22.68 -34.49
C ALA A 202 -5.77 -23.39 -33.85
N ALA A 203 -6.28 -22.87 -32.73
CA ALA A 203 -7.48 -23.41 -32.07
C ALA A 203 -8.74 -23.27 -32.94
N LEU A 204 -8.94 -22.13 -33.60
CA LEU A 204 -10.07 -21.92 -34.51
C LEU A 204 -10.00 -22.82 -35.75
N ILE A 205 -8.80 -23.02 -36.32
CA ILE A 205 -8.60 -23.94 -37.45
C ILE A 205 -8.90 -25.38 -37.03
N GLY A 206 -8.38 -25.81 -35.86
CA GLY A 206 -8.69 -27.13 -35.32
C GLY A 206 -10.17 -27.33 -35.05
N PHE A 207 -10.85 -26.32 -34.52
CA PHE A 207 -12.29 -26.34 -34.27
C PHE A 207 -13.12 -26.40 -35.57
N ALA A 208 -12.71 -25.68 -36.61
CA ALA A 208 -13.37 -25.74 -37.92
C ALA A 208 -13.21 -27.13 -38.58
N ILE A 209 -12.04 -27.76 -38.44
CA ILE A 209 -11.81 -29.13 -38.92
C ILE A 209 -12.66 -30.13 -38.12
N TYR A 210 -12.82 -29.92 -36.81
CA TYR A 210 -13.70 -30.76 -35.98
C TYR A 210 -15.17 -30.62 -36.37
N LEU A 211 -15.64 -29.42 -36.71
CA LEU A 211 -17.03 -29.20 -37.14
C LEU A 211 -17.34 -29.74 -38.54
N THR A 212 -16.32 -29.92 -39.39
CA THR A 212 -16.48 -30.39 -40.78
C THR A 212 -16.25 -31.90 -40.92
N ARG A 213 -15.94 -32.60 -39.82
CA ARG A 213 -15.72 -34.04 -39.75
C ARG A 213 -16.82 -34.71 -38.94
#